data_AF-A0A4Q7V6I4-F1
#
_entry.id   AF-A0A4Q7V6I4-F1
#
_cell.length_a   1.000
_cell.length_b   1.000
_cell.length_c   1.000
_cell.angle_alpha   90.00
_cell.angle_beta   90.00
_cell.angle_gamma   90.00
#
_symmetry.space_group_name_H-M   'P 1'
#
loop_
_entity.id
_entity.type
_entity.pdbx_description
1 polymer ?
#
loop_
_entity_poly.entity_id
_entity_poly.type
_entity_poly.pdbx_seq_one_letter_code
_entity_poly.pdbx_strand_id
1 'polypeptide(L)' 'MEESKTEKILLERFGGSPLLTLHQVAQILLRSPEGLRITISGNSYLAEQLNSCKLKIGRRIYFKLTSIAQLIDEAE' A
#
# COMPACT_ATOMS: atom_id res chain seq x y z
N MET A 1 -7.38 -4.88 -18.15
CA MET A 1 -7.03 -4.36 -16.82
C MET A 1 -7.70 -3.02 -16.72
N GLU A 2 -8.89 -2.96 -16.11
CA GLU A 2 -9.52 -1.67 -15.80
C GLU A 2 -8.78 -1.07 -14.61
N GLU A 3 -8.18 0.08 -14.82
CA GLU A 3 -7.57 0.88 -13.75
C GLU A 3 -8.67 1.34 -12.80
N SER A 4 -8.58 0.97 -11.53
CA SER A 4 -9.52 1.44 -10.52
C SER A 4 -9.45 2.96 -10.40
N LYS A 5 -10.58 3.60 -10.05
CA LYS A 5 -10.62 5.04 -9.76
C LYS A 5 -9.61 5.41 -8.66
N THR A 6 -9.48 4.57 -7.64
CA THR A 6 -8.50 4.73 -6.55
C THR A 6 -7.07 4.61 -7.06
N GLU A 7 -6.81 3.66 -7.97
CA GLU A 7 -5.51 3.48 -8.58
C GLU A 7 -5.05 4.75 -9.30
N LYS A 8 -5.91 5.35 -10.14
CA LYS A 8 -5.61 6.60 -10.86
C LYS A 8 -5.26 7.74 -9.91
N ILE A 9 -6.05 7.92 -8.85
CA ILE A 9 -5.83 8.96 -7.84
C ILE A 9 -4.46 8.77 -7.16
N LEU A 10 -4.12 7.54 -6.78
CA LEU A 10 -2.83 7.24 -6.16
C LEU A 10 -1.68 7.47 -7.16
N LEU A 11 -1.86 7.08 -8.43
CA LEU A 11 -0.85 7.24 -9.46
C LEU A 11 -0.53 8.71 -9.70
N GLU A 12 -1.54 9.57 -9.84
CA GLU A 12 -1.37 11.02 -9.98
C GLU A 12 -0.70 11.63 -8.75
N ARG A 13 -1.10 11.21 -7.54
CA ARG A 13 -0.59 11.75 -6.28
C ARG A 13 0.89 11.42 -6.03
N PHE A 14 1.35 10.26 -6.45
CA PHE A 14 2.71 9.77 -6.19
C PHE A 14 3.62 9.78 -7.42
N GLY A 15 3.31 10.62 -8.41
CA GLY A 15 4.20 10.92 -9.55
C GLY A 15 4.28 9.80 -10.58
N GLY A 16 3.20 9.05 -10.77
CA GLY A 16 3.09 7.99 -11.78
C GLY A 16 3.86 6.72 -11.44
N SER A 17 4.39 6.59 -10.22
CA SER A 17 5.13 5.39 -9.83
C SER A 17 4.18 4.24 -9.50
N PRO A 18 4.36 3.05 -10.10
CA PRO A 18 3.56 1.86 -9.76
C PRO A 18 3.96 1.24 -8.40
N LEU A 19 5.00 1.77 -7.75
CA LEU A 19 5.56 1.27 -6.50
C LEU A 19 5.50 2.35 -5.42
N LEU A 20 4.90 1.99 -4.29
CA LEU A 20 4.80 2.84 -3.12
C LEU A 20 5.81 2.40 -2.07
N THR A 21 6.42 3.38 -1.42
CA THR A 21 7.25 3.17 -0.23
C THR A 21 6.37 3.00 1.00
N LEU A 22 6.94 2.45 2.08
CA LEU A 22 6.25 2.31 3.37
C LEU A 22 5.69 3.65 3.89
N HIS A 23 6.41 4.75 3.67
CA HIS A 23 5.97 6.09 4.10
C HIS A 23 4.75 6.57 3.30
N GLN A 24 4.73 6.32 1.99
CA GLN A 24 3.59 6.68 1.14
C GLN A 24 2.35 5.84 1.50
N VAL A 25 2.52 4.52 1.74
CA VAL A 25 1.41 3.67 2.21
C VAL A 25 0.89 4.14 3.57
N ALA A 26 1.78 4.53 4.48
CA ALA A 26 1.38 5.08 5.77
C ALA A 26 0.57 6.37 5.61
N GLN A 27 0.96 7.24 4.68
CA GLN A 27 0.22 8.46 4.35
C GLN A 27 -1.16 8.18 3.74
N ILE A 28 -1.29 7.14 2.90
CA ILE A 28 -2.58 6.72 2.32
C ILE A 28 -3.53 6.21 3.42
N LEU A 29 -3.02 5.36 4.30
CA LEU A 29 -3.81 4.74 5.38
C LEU A 29 -3.98 5.64 6.61
N LEU A 30 -3.54 6.91 6.54
CA LEU A 30 -3.58 7.89 7.62
C LEU A 30 -2.94 7.39 8.93
N ARG A 31 -1.82 6.65 8.81
CA ARG A 31 -1.04 6.13 9.94
C ARG A 31 0.35 6.71 9.96
N SER A 32 0.99 6.69 11.13
CA SER A 32 2.43 6.93 11.22
C SER A 32 3.21 5.76 10.60
N PRO A 33 4.41 5.99 10.03
CA PRO A 33 5.25 4.92 9.49
C PRO A 33 5.56 3.83 10.53
N GLU A 34 5.80 4.21 11.79
CA GLU A 34 6.00 3.26 12.89
C GLU A 34 4.73 2.46 13.22
N GLY A 35 3.58 3.15 13.30
CA GLY A 35 2.30 2.49 13.54
C GLY A 35 1.95 1.50 12.42
N LEU A 36 2.30 1.84 11.17
CA LEU A 36 2.16 0.93 10.04
C LEU A 36 3.09 -0.29 10.17
N ARG A 37 4.35 -0.12 10.59
CA ARG A 37 5.25 -1.27 10.84
C ARG A 37 4.68 -2.22 11.90
N ILE A 38 4.20 -1.68 13.02
CA ILE A 38 3.56 -2.48 14.08
C ILE A 38 2.34 -3.22 13.52
N THR A 39 1.50 -2.52 12.76
CA THR A 39 0.30 -3.11 12.14
C THR A 39 0.67 -4.27 11.22
N ILE A 40 1.65 -4.08 10.34
CA ILE A 40 2.14 -5.10 9.41
C ILE A 40 2.82 -6.28 10.13
N SER A 41 3.44 -6.04 11.29
CA SER A 41 4.06 -7.08 12.11
C SER A 41 3.07 -7.84 13.00
N GLY A 42 1.83 -7.35 13.15
CA GLY A 42 0.79 -8.00 13.94
C GLY A 42 0.11 -9.15 13.21
N ASN A 43 -0.79 -9.84 13.90
CA ASN A 43 -1.60 -10.94 13.36
C ASN A 43 -3.05 -10.51 13.11
N SER A 44 -3.24 -9.46 12.32
CA SER A 44 -4.56 -8.97 11.94
C SER A 44 -4.82 -9.23 10.46
N TYR A 45 -6.10 -9.32 10.08
CA TYR A 45 -6.50 -9.46 8.68
C TYR A 45 -5.87 -8.39 7.78
N LEU A 46 -5.84 -7.14 8.26
CA LEU A 46 -5.20 -6.03 7.55
C LEU A 46 -3.68 -6.20 7.45
N ALA A 47 -3.02 -6.80 8.44
CA ALA A 47 -1.61 -7.13 8.37
C ALA A 47 -1.33 -8.18 7.28
N GLU A 48 -2.16 -9.21 7.18
CA GLU A 48 -2.04 -10.26 6.17
C GLU A 48 -2.19 -9.67 4.76
N GLN A 49 -3.23 -8.85 4.54
CA GLN A 49 -3.46 -8.16 3.27
C GLN A 49 -2.33 -7.18 2.89
N LEU A 50 -1.80 -6.42 3.86
CA LEU A 50 -0.66 -5.54 3.57
C LEU A 50 0.63 -6.30 3.30
N ASN A 51 0.83 -7.45 3.95
CA ASN A 51 1.99 -8.30 3.69
C ASN A 51 1.90 -8.98 2.32
N SER A 52 0.71 -9.35 1.84
CA SER A 52 0.54 -9.91 0.49
C SER A 52 0.88 -8.88 -0.60
N CYS A 53 0.66 -7.59 -0.33
CA CYS A 53 0.98 -6.47 -1.21
C CYS A 53 2.48 -6.10 -1.26
N LYS A 54 3.31 -6.65 -0.35
CA LYS A 54 4.74 -6.30 -0.26
C LYS A 54 5.53 -6.85 -1.45
N LEU A 55 6.43 -6.01 -1.93
CA LEU A 55 7.44 -6.35 -2.92
C LEU A 55 8.82 -6.01 -2.36
N LYS A 56 9.65 -7.03 -2.13
CA LYS A 56 11.03 -6.83 -1.69
C LYS A 56 11.95 -6.69 -2.90
N ILE A 57 12.52 -5.50 -3.09
CA ILE A 57 13.54 -5.23 -4.11
C ILE A 57 14.86 -4.94 -3.41
N GLY A 58 15.78 -5.91 -3.45
CA GLY A 58 17.04 -5.85 -2.71
C GLY A 58 16.81 -5.71 -1.21
N ARG A 59 17.32 -4.61 -0.62
CA ARG A 59 17.15 -4.28 0.81
C ARG A 59 15.92 -3.42 1.11
N ARG A 60 15.16 -3.01 0.09
CA ARG A 60 14.00 -2.11 0.23
C ARG A 60 12.70 -2.89 0.10
N ILE A 61 11.70 -2.45 0.84
CA ILE A 61 10.33 -2.93 0.75
C ILE A 61 9.52 -1.86 0.05
N TYR A 62 8.85 -2.27 -1.02
CA TYR A 62 7.86 -1.50 -1.74
C TYR A 62 6.50 -2.20 -1.66
N PHE A 63 5.47 -1.51 -2.11
CA PHE A 63 4.11 -2.00 -2.20
C PHE A 63 3.61 -1.70 -3.60
N LYS A 64 2.91 -2.66 -4.22
CA LYS A 64 2.29 -2.41 -5.53
C LYS A 64 1.12 -1.44 -5.35
N LEU A 65 1.11 -0.37 -6.15
CA LEU A 65 0.06 0.63 -6.09
C LEU A 65 -1.31 0.02 -6.44
N THR A 66 -1.36 -0.83 -7.46
CA THR A 66 -2.56 -1.61 -7.85
C THR A 66 -3.13 -2.42 -6.68
N SER A 67 -2.28 -3.14 -5.96
CA SER A 67 -2.71 -3.98 -4.84
C SER A 67 -3.19 -3.15 -3.64
N ILE A 68 -2.56 -2.01 -3.37
CA ILE A 68 -3.04 -1.07 -2.34
C ILE A 68 -4.36 -0.43 -2.75
N ALA A 69 -4.53 -0.08 -4.02
CA ALA A 69 -5.80 0.46 -4.53
C ALA A 69 -6.92 -0.57 -4.39
N GLN A 70 -6.69 -1.81 -4.81
CA GLN A 70 -7.65 -2.91 -4.63
C GLN A 70 -8.02 -3.14 -3.16
N LEU A 71 -7.04 -3.10 -2.26
CA LEU A 71 -7.30 -3.26 -0.82
C LEU A 71 -8.21 -2.16 -0.27
N ILE A 72 -8.09 -0.93 -0.79
CA ILE A 72 -8.95 0.19 -0.42
C ILE A 72 -10.34 0.01 -1.02
N ASP A 73 -10.43 -0.39 -2.29
CA ASP A 73 -11.70 -0.61 -2.98
C ASP A 73 -12.50 -1.79 -2.40
N GLU A 74 -11.82 -2.84 -1.93
CA GLU A 74 -12.45 -3.99 -1.25
C GLU A 74 -12.97 -3.64 0.16
N ALA A 75 -12.45 -2.57 0.76
CA ALA A 75 -12.86 -2.10 2.08
C ALA A 75 -14.00 -1.06 2.04
N GLU A 76 -14.34 -0.55 0.85
CA GLU A 76 -15.47 0.37 0.59
C GLU A 76 -16.77 -0.40 0.29
#